data_AF-A0ABD0JWH0-F1
#
_entry.id   AF-A0ABD0JWH0-F1
#
_cell.length_a   1.000
_cell.length_b   1.000
_cell.length_c   1.000
_cell.angle_alpha   90.00
_cell.angle_beta   90.00
_cell.angle_gamma   90.00
#
_symmetry.space_group_name_H-M   'P 1'
#
loop_
_entity.id
_entity.type
_entity.pdbx_description
1 polymer ?
#
loop_
_entity_poly.entity_id
_entity_poly.type
_entity_poly.pdbx_seq_one_letter_code
_entity_poly.pdbx_strand_id
1 'polypeptide(L)'
;MNPESLALNNVELLQQIGTLVWTSTGDSTTAEQLAKVRIGYELYQRLSGEREMDALRNQTTVNIAKWIKEHPKASKEETSKEIGNQIMAFAQAVDKM
;
A
#
# COMPACT_ATOMS: atom_id res chain seq x y z
N MET A 1 0.68 0.53 -14.49
CA MET A 1 -0.43 1.17 -13.74
C MET A 1 -0.74 0.22 -12.59
N ASN A 2 -0.58 0.64 -11.33
CA ASN A 2 -0.75 -0.25 -10.17
C ASN A 2 -2.27 -0.50 -9.97
N PRO A 3 -2.75 -1.75 -9.89
CA PRO A 3 -4.17 -2.05 -9.60
C PRO A 3 -4.68 -1.40 -8.30
N GLU A 4 -3.81 -1.16 -7.32
CA GLU A 4 -4.19 -0.48 -6.07
C GLU A 4 -4.46 1.01 -6.25
N SER A 5 -3.77 1.69 -7.18
CA SER A 5 -4.02 3.11 -7.43
C SER A 5 -5.36 3.33 -8.13
N LEU A 6 -5.84 2.34 -8.87
CA LEU A 6 -7.20 2.31 -9.42
C LEU A 6 -8.23 2.08 -8.30
N ALA A 7 -7.95 1.21 -7.34
CA ALA A 7 -8.85 0.94 -6.23
C ALA A 7 -9.02 2.13 -5.29
N LEU A 8 -7.94 2.81 -4.92
CA LEU A 8 -7.98 4.03 -4.09
C LEU A 8 -8.81 5.15 -4.74
N ASN A 9 -8.59 5.39 -6.05
CA ASN A 9 -9.34 6.36 -6.83
C ASN A 9 -10.85 6.01 -6.88
N ASN A 10 -11.16 4.71 -6.98
CA ASN A 10 -12.54 4.24 -7.02
C ASN A 10 -13.26 4.34 -5.67
N VAL A 11 -12.57 4.15 -4.54
CA VAL A 11 -13.20 4.26 -3.20
C VAL A 11 -13.59 5.70 -2.88
N GLU A 12 -12.73 6.67 -3.24
CA GLU A 12 -13.02 8.10 -3.07
C GLU A 12 -14.19 8.54 -3.98
N LEU A 13 -14.22 8.03 -5.22
CA LEU A 13 -15.34 8.21 -6.15
C LEU A 13 -16.66 7.61 -5.62
N LEU A 14 -16.62 6.41 -5.06
CA LEU A 14 -17.80 5.77 -4.45
C LEU A 14 -18.33 6.56 -3.26
N GLN A 15 -17.44 7.17 -2.47
CA GLN A 15 -17.84 8.04 -1.37
C GLN A 15 -18.54 9.30 -1.88
N GLN A 16 -17.99 9.94 -2.93
CA GLN A 16 -18.62 11.10 -3.58
C GLN A 16 -19.99 10.76 -4.17
N ILE A 17 -20.14 9.58 -4.79
CA ILE A 17 -21.43 9.08 -5.30
C ILE A 17 -22.42 8.88 -4.15
N GLY A 18 -22.00 8.26 -3.05
CA GLY A 18 -22.86 8.03 -1.88
C GLY A 18 -23.34 9.34 -1.24
N THR A 19 -22.44 10.33 -1.09
CA THR A 19 -22.81 11.67 -0.62
C THR A 19 -23.78 12.36 -1.58
N LEU A 20 -23.53 12.30 -2.88
CA LEU A 20 -24.40 12.91 -3.89
C LEU A 20 -25.81 12.32 -3.86
N VAL A 21 -25.92 10.98 -3.84
CA VAL A 21 -27.22 10.28 -3.76
C VAL A 21 -27.98 10.73 -2.51
N TRP A 22 -27.33 10.68 -1.34
CA TRP A 22 -27.97 11.10 -0.08
C TRP A 22 -28.44 12.56 -0.13
N THR A 23 -27.61 13.48 -0.62
CA THR A 23 -27.99 14.91 -0.74
C THR A 23 -29.10 15.16 -1.78
N SER A 24 -29.22 14.29 -2.78
CA SER A 24 -30.19 14.44 -3.88
C SER A 24 -31.54 13.79 -3.59
N THR A 25 -31.58 12.70 -2.83
CA THR A 25 -32.81 11.91 -2.63
C THR A 25 -33.28 11.90 -1.18
N GLY A 26 -32.42 12.28 -0.23
CA GLY A 26 -32.67 12.10 1.21
C GLY A 26 -32.64 10.64 1.66
N ASP A 27 -32.43 9.70 0.74
CA ASP A 27 -32.38 8.26 1.01
C ASP A 27 -30.96 7.85 1.41
N SER A 28 -30.81 7.44 2.67
CA SER A 28 -29.53 7.00 3.24
C SER A 28 -29.17 5.56 2.87
N THR A 29 -30.08 4.79 2.27
CA THR A 29 -29.90 3.36 2.03
C THR A 29 -28.69 3.08 1.12
N THR A 30 -28.57 3.83 0.02
CA THR A 30 -27.44 3.69 -0.91
C THR A 30 -26.12 4.17 -0.29
N ALA A 31 -26.16 5.26 0.49
CA ALA A 31 -24.98 5.78 1.19
C ALA A 31 -24.48 4.80 2.27
N GLU A 32 -25.39 4.15 2.99
CA GLU A 32 -25.07 3.15 4.01
C GLU A 32 -24.46 1.89 3.39
N GLN A 33 -24.99 1.43 2.25
CA GLN A 33 -24.41 0.29 1.52
C GLN A 33 -22.99 0.58 1.02
N LEU A 34 -22.77 1.78 0.46
CA LEU A 34 -21.43 2.20 0.02
C LEU A 34 -20.45 2.31 1.18
N ALA A 35 -20.89 2.84 2.33
CA ALA A 35 -20.08 2.90 3.54
C ALA A 35 -19.68 1.50 4.04
N LYS A 36 -20.61 0.53 4.01
CA LYS A 36 -20.33 -0.87 4.40
C LYS A 36 -19.29 -1.52 3.49
N VAL A 37 -19.40 -1.33 2.17
CA VAL A 37 -18.41 -1.85 1.21
C VAL A 37 -17.02 -1.27 1.48
N ARG A 38 -16.94 0.05 1.71
CA ARG A 38 -15.66 0.70 2.03
C ARG A 38 -15.06 0.20 3.33
N ILE A 39 -15.84 0.11 4.40
CA ILE A 39 -15.37 -0.39 5.69
C ILE A 39 -14.88 -1.85 5.54
N GLY A 40 -15.62 -2.69 4.81
CA GLY A 40 -15.22 -4.06 4.51
C GLY A 40 -13.91 -4.15 3.73
N TYR A 41 -13.73 -3.30 2.72
CA TYR A 41 -12.49 -3.21 1.94
C TYR A 41 -11.31 -2.74 2.79
N GLU A 42 -11.49 -1.69 3.60
CA GLU A 42 -10.44 -1.21 4.49
C GLU A 42 -10.07 -2.25 5.56
N LEU A 43 -11.04 -2.98 6.10
CA LEU A 43 -10.78 -4.10 7.02
C LEU A 43 -10.08 -5.25 6.31
N TYR A 44 -10.48 -5.60 5.09
CA TYR A 44 -9.81 -6.63 4.28
C TYR A 44 -8.35 -6.26 4.02
N GLN A 45 -8.06 -5.01 3.62
CA GLN A 45 -6.68 -4.55 3.43
C GLN A 45 -5.87 -4.50 4.73
N ARG A 46 -6.51 -4.16 5.86
CA ARG A 46 -5.85 -4.18 7.18
C ARG A 46 -5.59 -5.60 7.69
N LEU A 47 -6.45 -6.57 7.35
CA LEU A 47 -6.35 -7.96 7.82
C LEU A 47 -5.57 -8.88 6.88
N SER A 48 -5.47 -8.54 5.59
CA SER A 48 -4.73 -9.33 4.60
C SER A 48 -3.22 -9.18 4.69
N GLY A 49 -2.70 -8.24 5.50
CA GLY A 49 -1.26 -7.98 5.62
C GLY A 49 -0.62 -7.39 4.36
N GLU A 50 -1.36 -7.19 3.27
CA GLU A 50 -0.83 -6.65 2.01
C GLU A 50 -0.23 -5.26 2.20
N ARG A 51 -0.87 -4.42 3.02
CA ARG A 51 -0.37 -3.08 3.32
C ARG A 51 0.98 -3.10 4.03
N GLU A 52 1.18 -4.04 4.94
CA GLU A 52 2.43 -4.21 5.67
C GLU A 52 3.51 -4.85 4.78
N MET A 53 3.15 -5.82 3.95
CA MET A 53 4.01 -6.39 2.92
C MET A 53 4.52 -5.33 1.93
N ASP A 54 3.63 -4.47 1.42
CA ASP A 54 4.03 -3.41 0.49
C ASP A 54 4.81 -2.29 1.17
N ALA A 55 4.52 -2.00 2.45
CA ALA A 55 5.35 -1.10 3.24
C ALA A 55 6.78 -1.67 3.41
N LEU A 56 6.93 -2.96 3.72
CA LEU A 56 8.23 -3.62 3.85
C LEU A 56 8.99 -3.66 2.51
N ARG A 57 8.30 -3.94 1.40
CA ARG A 57 8.90 -3.87 0.05
C ARG A 57 9.40 -2.47 -0.27
N ASN A 58 8.55 -1.45 -0.08
CA ASN A 58 8.92 -0.06 -0.31
C ASN A 58 10.09 0.38 0.57
N GLN A 59 10.07 0.02 1.85
CA GLN A 59 11.17 0.34 2.77
C GLN A 59 12.49 -0.28 2.30
N THR A 60 12.46 -1.53 1.83
CA THR A 60 13.63 -2.23 1.30
C THR A 60 14.18 -1.51 0.06
N THR A 61 13.31 -1.13 -0.88
CA THR A 61 13.71 -0.36 -2.08
C THR A 61 14.31 0.99 -1.71
N VAL A 62 13.69 1.73 -0.79
CA VAL A 62 14.19 3.04 -0.33
C VAL A 62 15.55 2.91 0.33
N ASN A 63 15.76 1.89 1.17
CA ASN A 63 17.05 1.65 1.81
C ASN A 63 18.17 1.36 0.79
N ILE A 64 17.90 0.50 -0.19
CA ILE A 64 18.85 0.21 -1.28
C ILE A 64 19.16 1.49 -2.05
N ALA A 65 18.14 2.24 -2.46
CA ALA A 65 18.33 3.48 -3.22
C ALA A 65 19.12 4.53 -2.42
N LYS A 66 18.85 4.66 -1.12
CA LYS A 66 19.59 5.52 -0.20
C LYS A 66 21.06 5.09 -0.11
N TRP A 67 21.32 3.79 0.07
CA TRP A 67 22.69 3.29 0.18
C TRP A 67 23.49 3.54 -1.10
N ILE A 68 22.90 3.30 -2.27
CA ILE A 68 23.54 3.58 -3.57
C ILE A 68 23.87 5.07 -3.69
N LYS A 69 22.95 5.96 -3.27
CA LYS A 69 23.17 7.41 -3.28
C LYS A 69 24.32 7.82 -2.35
N GLU A 70 24.44 7.17 -1.19
CA GLU A 70 25.49 7.43 -0.20
C GLU A 70 26.85 6.82 -0.60
N HIS A 71 26.84 5.77 -1.43
CA HIS A 71 28.03 5.05 -1.88
C HIS A 71 28.15 5.05 -3.43
N PRO A 72 28.28 6.23 -4.08
CA PRO A 72 28.26 6.33 -5.54
C PRO A 72 29.47 5.68 -6.25
N LYS A 73 30.50 5.32 -5.49
CA LYS A 73 31.72 4.64 -5.98
C LYS A 73 31.78 3.17 -5.56
N ALA A 74 30.73 2.64 -4.95
CA ALA A 74 30.68 1.23 -4.56
C ALA A 74 30.90 0.35 -5.78
N SER A 75 31.71 -0.69 -5.59
CA SER A 75 31.84 -1.76 -6.57
C SER A 75 30.51 -2.50 -6.74
N LYS A 76 30.39 -3.23 -7.85
CA LYS A 76 29.23 -4.12 -8.06
C LYS A 76 29.10 -5.15 -6.94
N GLU A 77 30.22 -5.59 -6.38
CA GLU A 77 30.28 -6.61 -5.34
C GLU A 77 29.78 -6.07 -4.00
N GLU A 78 30.21 -4.86 -3.61
CA GLU A 78 29.68 -4.16 -2.43
C GLU A 78 28.19 -3.85 -2.58
N THR A 79 27.77 -3.40 -3.77
CA THR A 79 26.35 -3.13 -4.06
C THR A 79 25.50 -4.40 -3.97
N SER A 80 25.99 -5.51 -4.52
CA SER A 80 25.28 -6.79 -4.49
C SER A 80 25.18 -7.35 -3.07
N LYS A 81 26.25 -7.20 -2.28
CA LYS A 81 26.26 -7.56 -0.87
C LYS A 81 25.20 -6.77 -0.08
N GLU A 82 25.13 -5.45 -0.31
CA GLU A 82 24.13 -4.63 0.38
C GLU A 82 22.69 -4.97 -0.03
N ILE A 83 22.44 -5.18 -1.33
CA ILE A 83 21.13 -5.64 -1.79
C ILE A 83 20.74 -6.96 -1.09
N GLY A 84 21.69 -7.90 -0.99
CA GLY A 84 21.48 -9.15 -0.25
C GLY A 84 21.14 -8.94 1.23
N ASN A 85 21.84 -8.02 1.91
CA ASN A 85 21.55 -7.66 3.30
C ASN A 85 20.12 -7.11 3.45
N GLN A 86 19.70 -6.22 2.55
CA GLN A 86 18.37 -5.60 2.58
C GLN A 86 17.27 -6.63 2.28
N ILE A 87 17.49 -7.57 1.35
CA ILE A 87 16.55 -8.68 1.07
C ILE A 87 16.42 -9.61 2.29
N MET A 88 17.53 -9.92 2.97
CA MET A 88 17.50 -10.74 4.17
C MET A 88 16.76 -10.03 5.32
N ALA A 89 16.97 -8.73 5.49
CA ALA A 89 16.22 -7.93 6.47
C ALA A 89 14.71 -7.89 6.15
N PHE A 90 14.34 -7.79 4.86
CA PHE A 90 12.96 -7.91 4.41
C PHE A 90 12.37 -9.28 4.77
N ALA A 91 13.04 -10.38 4.44
CA ALA A 91 12.57 -11.73 4.75
C ALA A 91 12.34 -11.93 6.26
N GLN A 92 13.27 -11.46 7.10
CA GLN A 92 13.12 -11.50 8.56
C GLN A 92 11.97 -10.65 9.08
N ALA A 93 11.63 -9.55 8.40
CA ALA A 93 10.50 -8.71 8.76
C ALA A 93 9.18 -9.36 8.36
N VAL A 94 9.13 -10.01 7.20
CA VAL A 94 7.98 -10.80 6.73
C VAL A 94 7.71 -11.98 7.66
N ASP A 95 8.74 -12.71 8.11
CA ASP A 95 8.59 -13.84 9.04
C ASP A 95 8.04 -13.42 10.43
N LYS A 96 8.08 -12.13 10.75
CA LYS A 96 7.63 -11.56 12.04
C LYS A 96 6.27 -10.87 11.97
N MET A 97 5.68 -10.77 10.77
CA MET A 97 4.30 -10.33 10.58
C MET A 97 3.33 -11.44 10.96
#